data_AF-A0A6L3XUH7-F1
#
_entry.id   AF-A0A6L3XUH7-F1
#
_cell.length_a   1.000
_cell.length_b   1.000
_cell.length_c   1.000
_cell.angle_alpha   90.00
_cell.angle_beta   90.00
_cell.angle_gamma   90.00
#
_symmetry.space_group_name_H-M   'P 1'
#
loop_
_entity.id
_entity.type
_entity.pdbx_description
1 polymer ?
#
loop_
_entity_poly.entity_id
_entity_poly.type
_entity_poly.pdbx_seq_one_letter_code
_entity_poly.pdbx_strand_id
1 'polypeptide(L)'
;MFYPDAITAHQGIFMKQITFASRNHQLTNINTWTPDSQWLVYDVRPSGASFTGETIERVNVSTGEVEAIYRATDGAHVGVVTVHPAQDKYVFIHGPKNPDADWQYDFHHRQGVIAHNGQVSNLDAMDITAPYTAGALRGGSHVHVFSPNGQFVSFTYNDHVLHARDPQLDLRNVGVAAPFGPVNPQGNHPREYAGTFWSVLVSRTTPNPKPGSNEVNRAYEEGWVGNDRLAFIGDTVSAKGEKVPELFIVDLPKDEQGWRRAGDAP
;
A
#
# COMPACT_ATOMS: atom_id res chain seq x y z
N MET A 1 30.49 21.55 3.29
CA MET A 1 30.46 21.00 4.65
C MET A 1 31.18 19.66 4.58
N PHE A 2 32.35 19.53 5.18
CA PHE A 2 33.11 18.28 5.16
C PHE A 2 32.57 17.38 6.28
N TYR A 3 32.09 16.19 5.93
CA TYR A 3 31.59 15.20 6.88
C TYR A 3 32.78 14.34 7.32
N PRO A 4 33.22 14.41 8.58
CA PRO A 4 34.44 13.73 9.05
C PRO A 4 34.35 12.21 9.01
N ASP A 5 33.15 11.63 8.92
CA ASP A 5 32.91 10.18 8.96
C ASP A 5 32.68 9.55 7.58
N ALA A 6 32.92 10.30 6.51
CA ALA A 6 32.65 9.80 5.17
C ALA A 6 33.75 8.84 4.69
N ILE A 7 33.39 7.57 4.48
CA ILE A 7 34.28 6.59 3.86
C ILE A 7 34.25 6.82 2.36
N THR A 8 35.41 7.04 1.75
CA THR A 8 35.54 7.25 0.30
C THR A 8 35.06 6.00 -0.43
N ALA A 9 33.90 6.06 -1.10
CA ALA A 9 33.57 5.12 -2.16
C ALA A 9 33.72 5.80 -3.51
N HIS A 10 34.02 4.97 -4.52
CA HIS A 10 34.40 5.35 -5.87
C HIS A 10 33.68 6.58 -6.44
N GLN A 11 34.45 7.43 -7.14
CA GLN A 11 34.02 8.64 -7.89
C GLN A 11 33.89 9.96 -7.08
N GLY A 12 34.54 10.08 -5.93
CA GLY A 12 34.58 11.36 -5.20
C GLY A 12 33.27 11.70 -4.46
N ILE A 13 32.41 10.70 -4.28
CA ILE A 13 31.19 10.79 -3.48
C ILE A 13 31.53 10.35 -2.05
N PHE A 14 31.34 11.26 -1.10
CA PHE A 14 31.45 10.97 0.33
C PHE A 14 30.23 10.15 0.78
N MET A 15 30.43 8.89 1.21
CA MET A 15 29.34 8.07 1.78
C MET A 15 29.29 8.23 3.29
N LYS A 16 28.11 8.54 3.84
CA LYS A 16 27.87 8.62 5.28
C LYS A 16 26.96 7.47 5.70
N GLN A 17 27.42 6.63 6.63
CA GLN A 17 26.55 5.70 7.34
C GLN A 17 25.79 6.46 8.42
N ILE A 18 24.46 6.36 8.42
CA ILE A 18 23.59 7.10 9.37
C ILE A 18 22.85 6.19 10.36
N THR A 19 22.87 4.88 10.16
CA THR A 19 22.32 3.89 11.10
C THR A 19 23.36 2.82 11.43
N PHE A 20 23.33 2.32 12.67
CA PHE A 20 24.37 1.41 13.20
C PHE A 20 23.81 0.16 13.88
N ALA A 21 22.49 0.07 14.08
CA ALA A 21 21.88 -1.10 14.68
C ALA A 21 22.10 -2.33 13.78
N SER A 22 22.43 -3.48 14.38
CA SER A 22 22.63 -4.75 13.67
C SER A 22 21.30 -5.38 13.25
N ARG A 23 20.54 -4.66 12.44
CA ARG A 23 19.25 -5.06 11.85
C ARG A 23 19.07 -4.36 10.51
N ASN A 24 17.98 -4.70 9.83
CA ASN A 24 17.69 -4.16 8.52
C ASN A 24 17.01 -2.79 8.62
N HIS A 25 17.22 -1.98 7.59
CA HIS A 25 16.64 -0.64 7.43
C HIS A 25 16.11 -0.57 5.99
N GLN A 26 14.93 -1.14 5.76
CA GLN A 26 14.33 -1.28 4.43
C GLN A 26 13.68 0.05 4.03
N LEU A 27 14.22 0.67 2.99
CA LEU A 27 13.58 1.77 2.30
C LEU A 27 12.59 1.20 1.28
N THR A 28 11.36 1.70 1.31
CA THR A 28 10.41 1.48 0.22
C THR A 28 10.97 2.10 -1.07
N ASN A 29 10.55 1.57 -2.22
CA ASN A 29 11.02 2.00 -3.54
C ASN A 29 10.68 3.46 -3.90
N ILE A 30 9.82 4.13 -3.13
CA ILE A 30 9.36 5.51 -3.38
C ILE A 30 8.99 6.22 -2.08
N ASN A 31 9.05 7.55 -2.09
CA ASN A 31 8.53 8.44 -1.04
C ASN A 31 8.98 8.07 0.38
N THR A 32 10.29 8.01 0.61
CA THR A 32 10.88 7.66 1.92
C THR A 32 11.43 8.86 2.70
N TRP A 33 11.38 10.06 2.13
CA TRP A 33 11.86 11.28 2.77
C TRP A 33 10.71 12.06 3.39
N THR A 34 10.95 12.64 4.57
CA THR A 34 10.07 13.69 5.09
C THR A 34 10.13 14.95 4.22
N PRO A 35 9.05 15.75 4.16
CA PRO A 35 9.01 16.95 3.31
C PRO A 35 10.12 17.97 3.60
N ASP A 36 10.60 18.04 4.83
CA ASP A 36 11.72 18.90 5.26
C ASP A 36 13.11 18.36 4.88
N SER A 37 13.16 17.17 4.25
CA SER A 37 14.37 16.45 3.87
C SER A 37 15.33 16.15 5.03
N GLN A 38 14.84 16.19 6.28
CA GLN A 38 15.67 15.91 7.46
C GLN A 38 15.66 14.44 7.84
N TRP A 39 14.62 13.68 7.48
CA TRP A 39 14.44 12.30 7.92
C TRP A 39 14.23 11.34 6.76
N LEU A 40 14.86 10.17 6.88
CA LEU A 40 14.61 9.00 6.05
C LEU A 40 13.79 7.99 6.84
N VAL A 41 12.73 7.47 6.23
CA VAL A 41 11.76 6.57 6.86
C VAL A 41 11.92 5.16 6.31
N TYR A 42 11.94 4.17 7.19
CA TYR A 42 12.20 2.78 6.86
C TYR A 42 11.40 1.82 7.74
N ASP A 43 11.32 0.57 7.29
CA ASP A 43 10.86 -0.56 8.11
C ASP A 43 12.02 -1.51 8.44
N VAL A 44 11.83 -2.39 9.42
CA VAL A 44 12.89 -3.26 9.96
C VAL A 44 12.84 -4.70 9.44
N ARG A 45 12.08 -4.98 8.37
CA ARG A 45 11.92 -6.34 7.84
C ARG A 45 13.27 -6.90 7.37
N PRO A 46 13.53 -8.20 7.56
CA PRO A 46 14.82 -8.78 7.22
C PRO A 46 15.11 -8.81 5.72
N SER A 47 14.07 -8.83 4.90
CA SER A 47 14.13 -8.70 3.45
C SER A 47 12.80 -8.19 2.92
N GLY A 48 12.77 -7.71 1.68
CA GLY A 48 11.52 -7.29 1.02
C GLY A 48 10.50 -8.42 0.85
N ALA A 49 10.93 -9.69 0.89
CA ALA A 49 10.08 -10.88 0.76
C ALA A 49 9.52 -11.38 2.11
N SER A 50 10.09 -10.93 3.24
CA SER A 50 9.57 -11.23 4.57
C SER A 50 8.59 -10.15 5.03
N PHE A 51 7.62 -10.53 5.86
CA PHE A 51 6.72 -9.59 6.54
C PHE A 51 6.67 -9.82 8.05
N THR A 52 7.84 -9.71 8.67
CA THR A 52 8.04 -9.89 10.12
C THR A 52 8.55 -8.60 10.80
N GLY A 53 8.29 -7.43 10.20
CA GLY A 53 8.74 -6.15 10.73
C GLY A 53 7.91 -5.75 11.95
N GLU A 54 8.56 -5.27 13.00
CA GLU A 54 7.86 -4.88 14.24
C GLU A 54 7.67 -3.36 14.35
N THR A 55 8.47 -2.58 13.64
CA THR A 55 8.47 -1.11 13.74
C THR A 55 8.56 -0.44 12.38
N ILE A 56 7.94 0.73 12.32
CA ILE A 56 8.20 1.76 11.33
C ILE A 56 8.99 2.85 12.03
N GLU A 57 10.11 3.26 11.43
CA GLU A 57 11.08 4.15 12.06
C GLU A 57 11.57 5.21 11.08
N ARG A 58 12.18 6.26 11.62
CA ARG A 58 12.88 7.28 10.84
C ARG A 58 14.24 7.58 11.45
N VAL A 59 15.18 7.98 10.60
CA VAL A 59 16.51 8.46 11.00
C VAL A 59 16.75 9.87 10.49
N ASN A 60 17.21 10.76 11.37
CA ASN A 60 17.62 12.10 10.99
C ASN A 60 18.97 12.02 10.28
N VAL A 61 19.04 12.50 9.04
CA VAL A 61 20.24 12.32 8.20
C VAL A 61 21.42 13.19 8.65
N SER A 62 21.14 14.27 9.38
CA SER A 62 22.15 15.17 9.93
C SER A 62 22.72 14.63 11.24
N THR A 63 21.85 14.30 12.20
CA THR A 63 22.24 13.95 13.58
C THR A 63 22.43 12.45 13.81
N GLY A 64 21.84 11.59 12.99
CA GLY A 64 21.78 10.14 13.21
C GLY A 64 20.77 9.72 14.29
N GLU A 65 19.94 10.66 14.78
CA GLU A 65 18.84 10.36 15.71
C GLU A 65 17.84 9.41 15.05
N VAL A 66 17.37 8.41 15.80
CA VAL A 66 16.40 7.41 15.33
C VAL A 66 15.14 7.49 16.18
N GLU A 67 13.99 7.55 15.54
CA GLU A 67 12.68 7.58 16.18
C GLU A 67 11.78 6.46 15.65
N ALA A 68 11.02 5.83 16.55
CA ALA A 68 9.96 4.92 16.16
C ALA A 68 8.67 5.70 15.91
N ILE A 69 8.16 5.63 14.67
CA ILE A 69 6.86 6.20 14.27
C ILE A 69 5.73 5.29 14.74
N TYR A 70 5.94 3.98 14.62
CA TYR A 70 4.95 2.97 14.97
C TYR A 70 5.62 1.69 15.46
N ARG A 71 4.98 1.03 16.43
CA ARG A 71 5.32 -0.32 16.88
C ARG A 71 4.08 -1.19 16.81
N ALA A 72 4.19 -2.30 16.08
CA ALA A 72 3.12 -3.28 15.99
C ALA A 72 2.86 -3.93 17.36
N THR A 73 1.60 -4.24 17.60
CA THR A 73 1.13 -4.91 18.83
C THR A 73 0.34 -6.16 18.48
N ASP A 74 0.02 -6.97 19.49
CA ASP A 74 -0.94 -8.07 19.36
C ASP A 74 -0.51 -9.11 18.31
N GLY A 75 0.80 -9.36 18.20
CA GLY A 75 1.39 -10.30 17.24
C GLY A 75 1.36 -9.85 15.78
N ALA A 76 0.91 -8.63 15.48
CA ALA A 76 0.94 -8.11 14.13
C ALA A 76 2.36 -7.73 13.69
N HIS A 77 2.51 -7.59 12.37
CA HIS A 77 3.72 -7.08 11.73
C HIS A 77 3.40 -5.90 10.83
N VAL A 78 4.40 -5.08 10.54
CA VAL A 78 4.30 -3.87 9.72
C VAL A 78 5.48 -3.76 8.75
N GLY A 79 5.29 -2.98 7.68
CA GLY A 79 6.37 -2.62 6.78
C GLY A 79 5.88 -1.83 5.58
N VAL A 80 6.79 -1.57 4.63
CA VAL A 80 6.48 -0.90 3.36
C VAL A 80 5.83 0.47 3.60
N VAL A 81 6.59 1.35 4.25
CA VAL A 81 6.16 2.71 4.60
C VAL A 81 6.43 3.69 3.47
N THR A 82 5.49 4.59 3.20
CA THR A 82 5.71 5.79 2.39
C THR A 82 5.29 7.05 3.15
N VAL A 83 5.86 8.18 2.75
CA VAL A 83 5.70 9.48 3.38
C VAL A 83 4.82 10.38 2.53
N HIS A 84 3.96 11.15 3.19
CA HIS A 84 3.12 12.15 2.57
C HIS A 84 3.98 13.30 1.99
N PRO A 85 3.68 13.83 0.79
CA PRO A 85 4.56 14.78 0.09
C PRO A 85 4.72 16.14 0.79
N ALA A 86 3.79 16.52 1.67
CA ALA A 86 3.76 17.84 2.30
C ALA A 86 3.52 17.83 3.82
N GLN A 87 3.36 16.66 4.46
CA GLN A 87 3.03 16.56 5.89
C GLN A 87 3.89 15.49 6.54
N ASP A 88 4.15 15.62 7.84
CA ASP A 88 4.82 14.59 8.65
C ASP A 88 3.88 13.41 8.95
N LYS A 89 3.41 12.79 7.86
CA LYS A 89 2.37 11.76 7.82
C LYS A 89 2.86 10.57 7.02
N TYR A 90 2.55 9.39 7.52
CA TYR A 90 3.06 8.13 7.00
C TYR A 90 1.91 7.20 6.67
N VAL A 91 2.06 6.40 5.63
CA VAL A 91 1.17 5.27 5.35
C VAL A 91 1.99 4.00 5.17
N PHE A 92 1.55 2.90 5.74
CA PHE A 92 2.27 1.63 5.70
C PHE A 92 1.32 0.43 5.77
N ILE A 93 1.86 -0.73 5.41
CA ILE A 93 1.14 -1.99 5.50
C ILE A 93 1.18 -2.47 6.95
N HIS A 94 0.02 -2.89 7.42
CA HIS A 94 -0.13 -3.59 8.69
C HIS A 94 -0.73 -4.98 8.42
N GLY A 95 -0.19 -6.01 9.06
CA GLY A 95 -0.75 -7.37 9.04
C GLY A 95 -1.93 -7.50 10.01
N PRO A 96 -2.60 -8.64 10.07
CA PRO A 96 -3.69 -8.81 11.03
C PRO A 96 -3.18 -8.79 12.48
N LYS A 97 -3.95 -8.18 13.38
CA LYS A 97 -3.76 -8.32 14.82
C LYS A 97 -4.34 -9.65 15.30
N ASN A 98 -3.75 -10.20 16.36
CA ASN A 98 -4.08 -11.52 16.90
C ASN A 98 -4.18 -12.57 15.77
N PRO A 99 -3.10 -12.78 15.00
CA PRO A 99 -3.12 -13.79 13.94
C PRO A 99 -3.35 -15.17 14.55
N ASP A 100 -4.12 -16.00 13.86
CA ASP A 100 -4.38 -17.38 14.24
C ASP A 100 -4.18 -18.32 13.02
N ALA A 101 -4.58 -19.58 13.15
CA ALA A 101 -4.40 -20.58 12.11
C ALA A 101 -5.15 -20.25 10.81
N ASP A 102 -6.26 -19.52 10.90
CA ASP A 102 -7.13 -19.21 9.77
C ASP A 102 -6.91 -17.78 9.25
N TRP A 103 -6.29 -16.92 10.06
CA TRP A 103 -6.12 -15.49 9.78
C TRP A 103 -4.70 -14.99 10.09
N GLN A 104 -3.75 -15.44 9.28
CA GLN A 104 -2.37 -14.97 9.28
C GLN A 104 -2.11 -13.91 8.19
N TYR A 105 -0.91 -13.34 8.19
CA TYR A 105 -0.50 -12.44 7.10
C TYR A 105 -0.57 -13.16 5.74
N ASP A 106 -1.34 -12.60 4.82
CA ASP A 106 -1.44 -13.00 3.41
C ASP A 106 -1.74 -11.75 2.55
N PHE A 107 -1.71 -11.86 1.22
CA PHE A 107 -2.07 -10.80 0.27
C PHE A 107 -3.44 -10.18 0.58
N HIS A 108 -4.44 -11.00 0.88
CA HIS A 108 -5.82 -10.56 1.13
C HIS A 108 -6.14 -10.28 2.62
N HIS A 109 -5.15 -10.34 3.53
CA HIS A 109 -5.30 -10.01 4.97
C HIS A 109 -4.47 -8.79 5.43
N ARG A 110 -3.97 -8.00 4.47
CA ARG A 110 -3.24 -6.75 4.75
C ARG A 110 -4.20 -5.59 4.94
N GLN A 111 -3.76 -4.55 5.63
CA GLN A 111 -4.49 -3.30 5.74
C GLN A 111 -3.54 -2.11 5.59
N GLY A 112 -4.05 -0.98 5.10
CA GLY A 112 -3.36 0.29 5.14
C GLY A 112 -3.57 0.99 6.48
N VAL A 113 -2.50 1.52 7.04
CA VAL A 113 -2.54 2.31 8.28
C VAL A 113 -1.84 3.63 8.07
N ILE A 114 -2.45 4.72 8.55
CA ILE A 114 -1.87 6.06 8.59
C ILE A 114 -1.37 6.35 10.00
N ALA A 115 -0.16 6.87 10.11
CA ALA A 115 0.36 7.50 11.33
C ALA A 115 0.62 9.00 11.09
N HIS A 116 0.13 9.84 12.00
CA HIS A 116 0.29 11.29 11.92
C HIS A 116 0.13 11.92 13.31
N ASN A 117 1.06 12.78 13.73
CA ASN A 117 1.02 13.47 15.02
C ASN A 117 0.80 12.54 16.23
N GLY A 118 1.45 11.37 16.24
CA GLY A 118 1.31 10.36 17.29
C GLY A 118 -0.04 9.62 17.31
N GLN A 119 -0.94 9.91 16.36
CA GLN A 119 -2.20 9.20 16.17
C GLN A 119 -2.09 8.19 15.03
N VAL A 120 -2.84 7.11 15.16
CA VAL A 120 -2.87 6.01 14.19
C VAL A 120 -4.31 5.71 13.82
N SER A 121 -4.58 5.56 12.53
CA SER A 121 -5.90 5.21 12.01
C SER A 121 -5.79 4.30 10.79
N ASN A 122 -6.78 3.44 10.59
CA ASN A 122 -6.87 2.66 9.36
C ASN A 122 -7.11 3.59 8.16
N LEU A 123 -6.38 3.37 7.07
CA LEU A 123 -6.62 4.02 5.79
C LEU A 123 -7.95 3.50 5.22
N ASP A 124 -7.95 2.23 4.85
CA ASP A 124 -9.07 1.51 4.26
C ASP A 124 -9.95 0.84 5.33
N ALA A 125 -11.20 0.58 4.96
CA ALA A 125 -12.14 -0.25 5.71
C ALA A 125 -12.21 -1.63 5.06
N MET A 126 -12.49 -2.67 5.85
CA MET A 126 -12.70 -4.02 5.34
C MET A 126 -14.04 -4.58 5.81
N ASP A 127 -14.83 -5.06 4.84
CA ASP A 127 -16.12 -5.71 5.01
C ASP A 127 -16.16 -6.99 4.17
N ILE A 128 -16.18 -8.15 4.84
CA ILE A 128 -16.16 -9.46 4.17
C ILE A 128 -17.51 -10.18 4.29
N THR A 129 -18.51 -9.54 4.88
CA THR A 129 -19.84 -10.09 5.08
C THR A 129 -20.87 -9.37 4.22
N ALA A 130 -21.55 -10.10 3.34
CA ALA A 130 -22.64 -9.53 2.55
C ALA A 130 -23.86 -9.16 3.45
N PRO A 131 -24.61 -8.08 3.15
CA PRO A 131 -24.37 -7.11 2.08
C PRO A 131 -23.20 -6.17 2.40
N TYR A 132 -22.30 -5.99 1.43
CA TYR A 132 -21.07 -5.23 1.62
C TYR A 132 -21.33 -3.72 1.76
N THR A 133 -20.53 -3.09 2.59
CA THR A 133 -20.51 -1.64 2.81
C THR A 133 -19.80 -0.95 1.65
N ALA A 134 -20.48 -0.01 0.99
CA ALA A 134 -19.89 0.77 -0.09
C ALA A 134 -18.66 1.56 0.40
N GLY A 135 -17.58 1.53 -0.37
CA GLY A 135 -16.31 2.16 -0.03
C GLY A 135 -15.39 1.31 0.86
N ALA A 136 -15.86 0.16 1.36
CA ALA A 136 -15.02 -0.83 2.05
C ALA A 136 -14.43 -1.82 1.04
N LEU A 137 -13.24 -2.32 1.35
CA LEU A 137 -12.60 -3.43 0.64
C LEU A 137 -13.11 -4.76 1.17
N ARG A 138 -13.01 -5.83 0.38
CA ARG A 138 -13.34 -7.21 0.81
C ARG A 138 -12.09 -8.05 1.11
N GLY A 139 -10.96 -7.42 1.31
CA GLY A 139 -9.66 -8.08 1.41
C GLY A 139 -8.55 -7.06 1.64
N GLY A 140 -7.34 -7.42 1.23
CA GLY A 140 -6.14 -6.72 1.65
C GLY A 140 -5.59 -5.72 0.64
N SER A 141 -5.13 -4.58 1.16
CA SER A 141 -4.43 -3.53 0.41
C SER A 141 -2.91 -3.59 0.63
N HIS A 142 -2.12 -3.26 -0.39
CA HIS A 142 -0.66 -3.42 -0.38
C HIS A 142 0.05 -2.32 -1.17
N VAL A 143 1.16 -1.83 -0.60
CA VAL A 143 1.98 -0.70 -1.09
C VAL A 143 1.11 0.53 -1.25
N HIS A 144 1.08 1.35 -0.22
CA HIS A 144 0.25 2.55 -0.19
C HIS A 144 1.08 3.75 -0.60
N VAL A 145 0.65 4.49 -1.63
CA VAL A 145 1.41 5.64 -2.14
C VAL A 145 0.51 6.86 -2.26
N PHE A 146 0.84 7.91 -1.51
CA PHE A 146 0.18 9.20 -1.66
C PHE A 146 0.36 9.76 -3.08
N SER A 147 -0.73 10.30 -3.63
CA SER A 147 -0.71 11.17 -4.82
C SER A 147 0.22 12.37 -4.61
N PRO A 148 0.71 13.02 -5.68
CA PRO A 148 1.65 14.13 -5.56
C PRO A 148 1.13 15.31 -4.71
N ASN A 149 -0.18 15.54 -4.68
CA ASN A 149 -0.81 16.55 -3.81
C ASN A 149 -1.19 16.01 -2.42
N GLY A 150 -0.99 14.73 -2.16
CA GLY A 150 -1.24 14.06 -0.87
C GLY A 150 -2.69 13.72 -0.57
N GLN A 151 -3.63 13.95 -1.49
CA GLN A 151 -5.07 13.79 -1.22
C GLN A 151 -5.56 12.35 -1.33
N PHE A 152 -5.07 11.63 -2.34
CA PHE A 152 -5.42 10.24 -2.62
C PHE A 152 -4.27 9.31 -2.27
N VAL A 153 -4.57 8.03 -2.07
CA VAL A 153 -3.58 6.97 -1.83
C VAL A 153 -3.85 5.81 -2.80
N SER A 154 -2.89 5.45 -3.64
CA SER A 154 -2.98 4.26 -4.49
C SER A 154 -2.57 3.02 -3.71
N PHE A 155 -3.07 1.87 -4.12
CA PHE A 155 -2.63 0.58 -3.61
C PHE A 155 -2.89 -0.55 -4.61
N THR A 156 -2.16 -1.64 -4.46
CA THR A 156 -2.56 -2.95 -5.00
C THR A 156 -3.50 -3.68 -4.04
N TYR A 157 -4.34 -4.55 -4.56
CA TYR A 157 -5.44 -5.19 -3.82
C TYR A 157 -5.59 -6.67 -4.15
N ASN A 158 -5.94 -7.46 -3.14
CA ASN A 158 -6.33 -8.87 -3.24
C ASN A 158 -7.60 -9.11 -2.41
N ASP A 159 -8.51 -9.96 -2.88
CA ASP A 159 -9.88 -10.09 -2.36
C ASP A 159 -10.04 -11.38 -1.55
N HIS A 160 -10.31 -11.27 -0.25
CA HIS A 160 -10.47 -12.42 0.64
C HIS A 160 -11.74 -13.21 0.32
N VAL A 161 -12.84 -12.53 0.00
CA VAL A 161 -14.11 -13.18 -0.33
C VAL A 161 -13.98 -14.00 -1.61
N LEU A 162 -13.30 -13.45 -2.63
CA LEU A 162 -13.01 -14.20 -3.85
C LEU A 162 -12.05 -15.36 -3.59
N HIS A 163 -11.02 -15.16 -2.75
CA HIS A 163 -10.10 -16.21 -2.35
C HIS A 163 -10.81 -17.39 -1.70
N ALA A 164 -11.69 -17.10 -0.72
CA ALA A 164 -12.47 -18.11 -0.01
C ALA A 164 -13.45 -18.85 -0.93
N ARG A 165 -13.94 -18.20 -1.98
CA ARG A 165 -14.80 -18.83 -3.00
C ARG A 165 -14.00 -19.75 -3.92
N ASP A 166 -12.90 -19.27 -4.46
CA ASP A 166 -11.97 -20.00 -5.31
C ASP A 166 -10.65 -19.20 -5.42
N PRO A 167 -9.50 -19.75 -4.98
CA PRO A 167 -8.21 -19.06 -5.05
C PRO A 167 -7.83 -18.54 -6.44
N GLN A 168 -8.34 -19.12 -7.52
CA GLN A 168 -8.09 -18.62 -8.89
C GLN A 168 -8.74 -17.27 -9.18
N LEU A 169 -9.69 -16.84 -8.34
CA LEU A 169 -10.42 -15.58 -8.47
C LEU A 169 -9.78 -14.44 -7.68
N ASP A 170 -8.90 -14.74 -6.71
CA ASP A 170 -8.12 -13.75 -5.96
C ASP A 170 -6.94 -13.23 -6.80
N LEU A 171 -7.28 -12.42 -7.79
CA LEU A 171 -6.34 -11.79 -8.70
C LEU A 171 -6.01 -10.38 -8.23
N ARG A 172 -4.74 -10.00 -8.38
CA ARG A 172 -4.29 -8.69 -7.95
C ARG A 172 -4.91 -7.59 -8.81
N ASN A 173 -5.49 -6.60 -8.14
CA ASN A 173 -6.03 -5.38 -8.72
C ASN A 173 -5.26 -4.15 -8.23
N VAL A 174 -5.58 -2.99 -8.82
CA VAL A 174 -5.16 -1.67 -8.38
C VAL A 174 -6.39 -0.91 -7.89
N GLY A 175 -6.25 -0.20 -6.79
CA GLY A 175 -7.28 0.64 -6.20
C GLY A 175 -6.76 1.98 -5.70
N VAL A 176 -7.69 2.83 -5.31
CA VAL A 176 -7.42 4.15 -4.76
C VAL A 176 -8.31 4.39 -3.55
N ALA A 177 -7.70 4.88 -2.48
CA ALA A 177 -8.38 5.43 -1.32
C ALA A 177 -8.53 6.94 -1.51
N ALA A 178 -9.77 7.43 -1.46
CA ALA A 178 -10.13 8.84 -1.57
C ALA A 178 -10.63 9.39 -0.22
N PRO A 179 -10.43 10.69 0.07
CA PRO A 179 -10.70 11.29 1.37
C PRO A 179 -12.19 11.60 1.60
N PHE A 180 -13.08 10.67 1.23
CA PHE A 180 -14.54 10.78 1.35
C PHE A 180 -15.12 9.81 2.38
N GLY A 181 -14.29 9.40 3.35
CA GLY A 181 -14.73 8.61 4.50
C GLY A 181 -15.32 9.46 5.63
N PRO A 182 -15.53 8.88 6.83
CA PRO A 182 -15.18 7.50 7.19
C PRO A 182 -16.09 6.46 6.54
N VAL A 183 -15.58 5.24 6.40
CA VAL A 183 -16.35 4.06 6.00
C VAL A 183 -16.44 3.11 7.20
N ASN A 184 -17.67 2.79 7.61
CA ASN A 184 -17.95 1.99 8.80
C ASN A 184 -18.77 0.76 8.43
N PRO A 185 -18.13 -0.40 8.23
CA PRO A 185 -18.83 -1.68 8.12
C PRO A 185 -19.70 -1.96 9.35
N GLN A 186 -20.72 -2.80 9.19
CA GLN A 186 -21.62 -3.17 10.29
C GLN A 186 -20.91 -3.96 11.40
N GLY A 187 -19.76 -4.57 11.11
CA GLY A 187 -18.99 -5.38 12.06
C GLY A 187 -19.62 -6.76 12.29
N ASN A 188 -20.08 -7.39 11.21
CA ASN A 188 -20.71 -8.71 11.26
C ASN A 188 -19.67 -9.84 11.42
N HIS A 189 -18.39 -9.55 11.17
CA HIS A 189 -17.29 -10.47 11.35
C HIS A 189 -16.17 -9.84 12.21
N PRO A 190 -15.54 -10.58 13.15
CA PRO A 190 -14.56 -10.02 14.09
C PRO A 190 -13.27 -9.51 13.44
N ARG A 191 -13.01 -9.89 12.18
CA ARG A 191 -11.86 -9.41 11.39
C ARG A 191 -12.17 -8.13 10.61
N GLU A 192 -13.42 -7.69 10.53
CA GLU A 192 -13.81 -6.46 9.84
C GLU A 192 -13.39 -5.22 10.64
N TYR A 193 -13.14 -4.12 9.92
CA TYR A 193 -12.70 -2.87 10.52
C TYR A 193 -13.13 -1.66 9.71
N ALA A 194 -13.36 -0.55 10.42
CA ALA A 194 -13.61 0.75 9.82
C ALA A 194 -12.31 1.39 9.29
N GLY A 195 -12.48 2.32 8.36
CA GLY A 195 -11.41 3.05 7.69
C GLY A 195 -11.74 4.53 7.54
N THR A 196 -10.71 5.35 7.41
CA THR A 196 -10.85 6.80 7.28
C THR A 196 -11.09 7.26 5.84
N PHE A 197 -10.79 6.41 4.86
CA PHE A 197 -10.93 6.70 3.42
C PHE A 197 -12.00 5.83 2.76
N TRP A 198 -12.57 6.35 1.68
CA TRP A 198 -13.42 5.62 0.75
C TRP A 198 -12.55 4.94 -0.31
N SER A 199 -12.60 3.61 -0.41
CA SER A 199 -11.75 2.86 -1.33
C SER A 199 -12.52 2.31 -2.52
N VAL A 200 -11.91 2.37 -3.71
CA VAL A 200 -12.44 1.78 -4.94
C VAL A 200 -11.35 1.08 -5.72
N LEU A 201 -11.72 0.06 -6.50
CA LEU A 201 -10.83 -0.55 -7.49
C LEU A 201 -10.91 0.22 -8.81
N VAL A 202 -9.76 0.46 -9.42
CA VAL A 202 -9.64 1.18 -10.71
C VAL A 202 -9.17 0.25 -11.84
N SER A 203 -8.91 -1.01 -11.52
CA SER A 203 -8.70 -2.10 -12.48
C SER A 203 -9.78 -3.16 -12.33
N ARG A 204 -9.93 -3.98 -13.37
CA ARG A 204 -10.72 -5.21 -13.32
C ARG A 204 -9.87 -6.35 -13.87
N THR A 205 -9.77 -7.43 -13.12
CA THR A 205 -9.04 -8.63 -13.54
C THR A 205 -9.95 -9.83 -13.80
N THR A 206 -9.49 -10.74 -14.65
CA THR A 206 -10.15 -12.02 -14.94
C THR A 206 -9.12 -13.16 -14.99
N PRO A 207 -9.47 -14.37 -14.50
CA PRO A 207 -8.57 -15.52 -14.59
C PRO A 207 -8.33 -15.96 -16.04
N ASN A 208 -9.28 -15.65 -16.94
CA ASN A 208 -9.27 -16.09 -18.33
C ASN A 208 -9.38 -14.88 -19.27
N PRO A 209 -8.32 -14.05 -19.38
CA PRO A 209 -8.33 -12.91 -20.32
C PRO A 209 -8.45 -13.41 -21.75
N LYS A 210 -9.33 -12.79 -22.53
CA LYS A 210 -9.51 -13.12 -23.94
C LYS A 210 -8.24 -12.76 -24.75
N PRO A 211 -7.68 -13.68 -25.56
CA PRO A 211 -6.54 -13.39 -26.42
C PRO A 211 -6.76 -12.19 -27.35
N GLY A 212 -5.80 -11.28 -27.41
CA GLY A 212 -5.85 -10.05 -28.21
C GLY A 212 -6.80 -8.96 -27.69
N SER A 213 -7.27 -9.09 -26.44
CA SER A 213 -8.10 -8.07 -25.78
C SER A 213 -7.31 -7.29 -24.73
N ASN A 214 -7.96 -6.28 -24.14
CA ASN A 214 -7.43 -5.50 -23.01
C ASN A 214 -7.80 -6.10 -21.64
N GLU A 215 -8.30 -7.33 -21.60
CA GLU A 215 -8.60 -8.00 -20.34
C GLU A 215 -7.31 -8.36 -19.60
N VAL A 216 -7.26 -7.99 -18.33
CA VAL A 216 -6.08 -8.13 -17.48
C VAL A 216 -6.24 -9.34 -16.56
N ASN A 217 -5.20 -10.16 -16.43
CA ASN A 217 -5.14 -11.23 -15.44
C ASN A 217 -4.60 -10.76 -14.09
N ARG A 218 -3.68 -9.80 -14.10
CA ARG A 218 -3.03 -9.25 -12.91
C ARG A 218 -2.66 -7.79 -13.15
N ALA A 219 -3.07 -6.89 -12.27
CA ALA A 219 -2.67 -5.48 -12.28
C ALA A 219 -1.70 -5.18 -11.13
N TYR A 220 -0.57 -4.51 -11.39
CA TYR A 220 0.51 -4.31 -10.42
C TYR A 220 1.48 -3.18 -10.83
N GLU A 221 2.38 -2.79 -9.92
CA GLU A 221 3.33 -1.67 -10.06
C GLU A 221 2.64 -0.37 -10.50
N GLU A 222 1.67 0.11 -9.72
CA GLU A 222 0.96 1.35 -10.04
C GLU A 222 1.78 2.60 -9.67
N GLY A 223 1.58 3.67 -10.43
CA GLY A 223 2.24 4.95 -10.22
C GLY A 223 1.37 6.12 -10.65
N TRP A 224 1.42 7.20 -9.87
CA TRP A 224 0.69 8.43 -10.13
C TRP A 224 1.21 9.15 -11.39
N VAL A 225 0.29 9.53 -12.27
CA VAL A 225 0.55 10.41 -13.43
C VAL A 225 -0.17 11.73 -13.21
N GLY A 226 0.48 12.64 -12.50
CA GLY A 226 -0.19 13.83 -11.95
C GLY A 226 -1.06 13.45 -10.75
N ASN A 227 -2.16 14.19 -10.54
CA ASN A 227 -3.06 13.99 -9.39
C ASN A 227 -4.37 13.28 -9.75
N ASP A 228 -4.61 13.04 -11.04
CA ASP A 228 -5.90 12.63 -11.58
C ASP A 228 -5.85 11.30 -12.34
N ARG A 229 -4.68 10.67 -12.44
CA ARG A 229 -4.48 9.43 -13.18
C ARG A 229 -3.51 8.49 -12.49
N LEU A 230 -3.72 7.20 -12.73
CA LEU A 230 -2.77 6.13 -12.41
C LEU A 230 -2.36 5.39 -13.66
N ALA A 231 -1.07 5.07 -13.75
CA ALA A 231 -0.57 4.08 -14.68
C ALA A 231 -0.23 2.79 -13.92
N PHE A 232 -0.42 1.63 -14.54
CA PHE A 232 -0.09 0.33 -13.93
C PHE A 232 0.25 -0.71 -15.01
N ILE A 233 0.98 -1.76 -14.63
CA ILE A 233 1.26 -2.90 -15.50
C ILE A 233 0.11 -3.89 -15.38
N GLY A 234 -0.45 -4.29 -16.53
CA GLY A 234 -1.47 -5.32 -16.64
C GLY A 234 -0.95 -6.52 -17.44
N ASP A 235 -1.01 -7.70 -16.86
CA ASP A 235 -0.74 -8.95 -17.57
C ASP A 235 -1.92 -9.29 -18.50
N THR A 236 -1.74 -9.21 -19.81
CA THR A 236 -2.74 -9.57 -20.84
C THR A 236 -2.34 -10.85 -21.59
N VAL A 237 -3.16 -11.27 -22.56
CA VAL A 237 -2.86 -12.40 -23.44
C VAL A 237 -2.86 -11.93 -24.89
N SER A 238 -1.74 -12.15 -25.59
CA SER A 238 -1.57 -11.78 -27.00
C SER A 238 -2.53 -12.57 -27.89
N ALA A 239 -2.72 -12.13 -29.14
CA ALA A 239 -3.53 -12.88 -30.12
C ALA A 239 -3.02 -14.30 -30.39
N LYS A 240 -1.75 -14.60 -30.03
CA LYS A 240 -1.15 -15.93 -30.14
C LYS A 240 -1.29 -16.78 -28.87
N GLY A 241 -1.93 -16.25 -27.81
CA GLY A 241 -2.10 -16.95 -26.53
C GLY A 241 -0.93 -16.78 -25.56
N GLU A 242 0.00 -15.87 -25.83
CA GLU A 242 1.16 -15.63 -24.95
C GLU A 242 0.84 -14.58 -23.89
N LYS A 243 1.33 -14.76 -22.67
CA LYS A 243 1.19 -13.75 -21.60
C LYS A 243 2.10 -12.55 -21.90
N VAL A 244 1.55 -11.34 -21.88
CA VAL A 244 2.28 -10.10 -22.19
C VAL A 244 2.00 -9.04 -21.12
N PRO A 245 3.03 -8.42 -20.50
CA PRO A 245 2.82 -7.25 -19.66
C PRO A 245 2.63 -6.00 -20.53
N GLU A 246 1.54 -5.28 -20.32
CA GLU A 246 1.22 -4.03 -21.01
C GLU A 246 1.02 -2.87 -20.01
N LEU A 247 1.24 -1.64 -20.46
CA LEU A 247 1.05 -0.44 -19.64
C LEU A 247 -0.36 0.11 -19.86
N PHE A 248 -1.12 0.23 -18.78
CA PHE A 248 -2.44 0.84 -18.74
C PHE A 248 -2.38 2.20 -18.06
N ILE A 249 -3.29 3.10 -18.44
CA ILE A 249 -3.52 4.36 -17.74
C ILE A 249 -5.03 4.53 -17.53
N VAL A 250 -5.41 5.00 -16.34
CA VAL A 250 -6.81 5.22 -15.96
C VAL A 250 -7.00 6.64 -15.42
N ASP A 251 -8.03 7.33 -15.92
CA ASP A 251 -8.52 8.59 -15.37
C ASP A 251 -9.36 8.34 -14.12
N LEU A 252 -9.11 9.12 -13.07
CA LEU A 252 -9.83 9.03 -11.81
C LEU A 252 -11.02 10.00 -11.78
N PRO A 253 -12.07 9.71 -10.98
CA PRO A 253 -13.20 10.62 -10.83
C PRO A 253 -12.78 11.99 -10.26
N LYS A 254 -13.43 13.05 -10.75
CA LYS A 254 -13.12 14.45 -10.38
C LYS A 254 -13.87 14.94 -9.15
N ASP A 255 -14.98 14.29 -8.80
CA ASP A 255 -15.85 14.67 -7.69
C ASP A 255 -16.31 13.44 -6.90
N GLU A 256 -16.80 13.69 -5.68
CA GLU A 256 -17.25 12.65 -4.74
C GLU A 256 -18.35 11.76 -5.35
N GLN A 257 -19.25 12.33 -6.16
CA GLN A 257 -20.31 11.55 -6.80
C GLN A 257 -19.74 10.50 -7.75
N GLY A 258 -18.72 10.86 -8.52
CA GLY A 258 -18.00 9.93 -9.38
C GLY A 258 -17.29 8.81 -8.61
N TRP A 259 -16.69 9.13 -7.46
CA TRP A 259 -16.05 8.13 -6.57
C TRP A 259 -17.05 7.17 -5.90
N ARG A 260 -18.27 7.64 -5.64
CA ARG A 260 -19.33 6.85 -4.98
C ARG A 260 -20.28 6.16 -5.96
N ARG A 261 -20.04 6.30 -7.28
CA ARG A 261 -20.85 5.63 -8.29
C ARG A 261 -20.59 4.12 -8.24
N ALA A 262 -21.65 3.35 -8.01
CA ALA A 262 -21.58 1.89 -8.07
C ALA A 262 -21.10 1.43 -9.46
N GLY A 263 -20.17 0.46 -9.47
CA GLY A 263 -19.78 -0.25 -10.68
C GLY A 263 -20.78 -1.33 -11.06
N ASP A 264 -20.52 -2.03 -12.17
CA ASP A 264 -21.40 -3.08 -12.68
C ASP A 264 -21.25 -4.44 -11.98
N ALA A 265 -20.33 -4.55 -11.01
CA ALA A 265 -20.03 -5.78 -10.27
C ALA A 265 -19.80 -5.48 -8.77
N PRO A 266 -20.17 -6.41 -7.88
CA PRO A 266 -20.02 -6.25 -6.43
C PRO A 266 -18.59 -6.37 -5.93
#